data_AF-A0A2S5M694-F1
#
_entry.id   AF-A0A2S5M694-F1
#
_cell.length_a   1.000
_cell.length_b   1.000
_cell.length_c   1.000
_cell.angle_alpha   90.00
_cell.angle_beta   90.00
_cell.angle_gamma   90.00
#
_symmetry.space_group_name_H-M   'P 1'
#
loop_
_entity.id
_entity.type
_entity.pdbx_description
1 polymer ?
#
loop_
_entity_poly.entity_id
_entity_poly.type
_entity_poly.pdbx_seq_one_letter_code
_entity_poly.pdbx_strand_id
1 'polypeptide(L)'
;MTDDEWRALVAEFVADAIGPNEFHDRFFDGWHAQPRHGPFCPNAIEKLFFTVEAYCPDPKLSRPGNPFEADEHELRRDAEIALQRLDAEIPQRKLT
;
A
#
# COMPACT_ATOMS: atom_id res chain seq x y z
N MET A 1 -8.78 -8.54 -1.62
CA MET A 1 -9.30 -7.24 -1.16
C MET A 1 -10.02 -6.53 -2.29
N THR A 2 -11.14 -5.89 -1.99
CA THR A 2 -11.86 -4.95 -2.84
C THR A 2 -11.20 -3.57 -2.80
N ASP A 3 -11.58 -2.67 -3.71
CA ASP A 3 -11.07 -1.30 -3.76
C ASP A 3 -11.34 -0.53 -2.46
N ASP A 4 -12.51 -0.74 -1.84
CA ASP A 4 -12.86 -0.08 -0.58
C ASP A 4 -12.04 -0.62 0.59
N GLU A 5 -11.76 -1.93 0.61
CA GLU A 5 -10.86 -2.54 1.60
C GLU A 5 -9.42 -2.01 1.43
N TRP A 6 -8.94 -1.86 0.19
CA TRP A 6 -7.63 -1.28 -0.09
C TRP A 6 -7.54 0.17 0.38
N ARG A 7 -8.56 0.99 0.05
CA ARG A 7 -8.64 2.37 0.51
C ARG A 7 -8.65 2.46 2.03
N ALA A 8 -9.43 1.63 2.71
CA ALA A 8 -9.52 1.63 4.17
C ALA A 8 -8.16 1.31 4.81
N LEU A 9 -7.46 0.27 4.34
CA LEU A 9 -6.13 -0.09 4.84
C LEU A 9 -5.11 1.04 4.66
N VAL A 10 -5.06 1.65 3.47
CA VAL A 10 -4.14 2.76 3.20
C VAL A 10 -4.50 3.99 4.04
N ALA A 11 -5.79 4.28 4.21
CA ALA A 11 -6.26 5.40 5.05
C ALA A 11 -5.92 5.20 6.53
N GLU A 12 -6.05 3.97 7.06
CA GLU A 12 -5.63 3.64 8.43
C GLU A 12 -4.14 3.93 8.65
N PHE A 13 -3.28 3.54 7.71
CA PHE A 13 -1.85 3.77 7.79
C PHE A 13 -1.49 5.26 7.66
N VAL A 14 -2.07 5.97 6.69
CA VAL A 14 -1.87 7.42 6.51
C VAL A 14 -2.34 8.21 7.74
N ALA A 15 -3.43 7.80 8.38
CA ALA A 15 -3.96 8.42 9.58
C ALA A 15 -3.21 8.04 10.87
N ASP A 16 -2.10 7.30 10.78
CA ASP A 16 -1.31 6.82 11.92
C ASP A 16 -2.10 5.89 12.88
N ALA A 17 -3.16 5.26 12.39
CA ALA A 17 -3.96 4.32 13.17
C ALA A 17 -3.28 2.94 13.30
N ILE A 18 -2.43 2.58 12.33
CA ILE A 18 -1.60 1.38 12.33
C ILE A 18 -0.15 1.75 11.98
N GLY A 19 0.80 0.99 12.54
CA GLY A 19 2.22 1.18 12.26
C GLY A 19 2.68 0.56 10.93
N PRO A 20 3.90 0.86 10.47
CA PRO A 20 4.40 0.39 9.17
C PRO A 20 4.52 -1.13 9.06
N ASN A 21 4.89 -1.82 10.14
CA ASN A 21 4.98 -3.28 10.15
C ASN A 21 3.60 -3.95 9.99
N GLU A 22 2.59 -3.46 10.73
CA GLU A 22 1.23 -3.99 10.60
C GLU A 22 0.65 -3.69 9.21
N PHE A 23 0.90 -2.48 8.69
CA PHE A 23 0.50 -2.11 7.34
C PHE A 23 1.14 -3.03 6.29
N HIS A 24 2.46 -3.26 6.36
CA HIS A 24 3.18 -4.18 5.49
C HIS A 24 2.54 -5.57 5.49
N ASP A 25 2.33 -6.16 6.66
CA ASP A 25 1.80 -7.52 6.78
C ASP A 25 0.38 -7.63 6.21
N ARG A 26 -0.51 -6.70 6.58
CA ARG A 26 -1.90 -6.66 6.06
C ARG A 26 -1.94 -6.40 4.55
N PHE A 27 -1.02 -5.59 4.04
CA PHE A 27 -0.90 -5.33 2.61
C PHE A 27 -0.52 -6.60 1.85
N PHE A 28 0.49 -7.34 2.31
CA PHE A 28 0.92 -8.58 1.68
C PHE A 28 -0.13 -9.68 1.75
N ASP A 29 -0.84 -9.81 2.88
CA ASP A 29 -1.98 -10.74 3.01
C ASP A 29 -3.06 -10.42 1.97
N GLY A 30 -3.41 -9.13 1.84
CA GLY A 30 -4.37 -8.64 0.86
C GLY A 30 -3.96 -8.87 -0.59
N TRP A 31 -2.68 -8.65 -0.88
CA TRP A 31 -2.06 -8.80 -2.19
C TRP A 31 -2.02 -10.26 -2.63
N HIS A 32 -1.56 -11.16 -1.75
CA HIS A 32 -1.46 -12.59 -2.03
C HIS A 32 -2.82 -13.30 -2.07
N ALA A 33 -3.83 -12.77 -1.38
CA ALA A 33 -5.19 -13.29 -1.47
C ALA A 33 -5.89 -12.96 -2.81
N GLN A 34 -5.31 -12.10 -3.67
CA GLN A 34 -5.92 -11.82 -4.96
C GLN A 34 -5.83 -13.02 -5.93
N PRO A 35 -6.90 -13.33 -6.68
CA PRO A 35 -6.84 -14.37 -7.70
C PRO A 35 -5.88 -13.96 -8.82
N ARG A 36 -5.03 -14.88 -9.29
CA ARG A 36 -4.13 -14.65 -10.46
C ARG A 36 -4.85 -14.20 -11.75
N HIS A 37 -6.17 -14.37 -11.82
CA HIS A 37 -7.04 -13.96 -12.92
C HIS A 37 -8.26 -13.14 -12.44
N GLY A 38 -8.14 -12.47 -11.28
CA GLY A 38 -9.20 -11.70 -10.64
C GLY A 38 -9.35 -10.27 -11.17
N PRO A 39 -10.31 -9.48 -10.63
CA PRO A 39 -10.45 -8.07 -11.01
C PRO A 39 -9.13 -7.33 -10.80
N PHE A 40 -8.82 -6.40 -11.71
CA PHE A 40 -7.60 -5.62 -11.68
C PHE A 40 -7.43 -4.92 -10.32
N CYS A 41 -6.33 -5.21 -9.65
CA CYS A 41 -5.86 -4.43 -8.52
C CYS A 41 -5.77 -2.95 -8.94
N PRO A 42 -6.22 -1.98 -8.12
CA PRO A 42 -6.09 -0.58 -8.47
C PRO A 42 -4.65 -0.21 -8.80
N ASN A 43 -4.42 0.57 -9.86
CA ASN A 43 -3.07 0.95 -10.31
C ASN A 43 -2.27 1.66 -9.20
N ALA A 44 -2.96 2.43 -8.34
CA ALA A 44 -2.37 3.05 -7.16
C ALA A 44 -1.78 2.01 -6.18
N ILE A 45 -2.46 0.88 -5.97
CA ILE A 45 -2.00 -0.21 -5.10
C ILE A 45 -0.86 -0.99 -5.76
N GLU A 46 -0.95 -1.27 -7.07
CA GLU A 46 0.17 -1.91 -7.80
C GLU A 46 1.46 -1.09 -7.73
N LYS A 47 1.36 0.25 -7.78
CA LYS A 47 2.53 1.12 -7.62
C LYS A 47 3.03 1.16 -6.19
N LEU A 48 2.11 1.19 -5.22
CA LEU A 48 2.47 1.17 -3.80
C LEU A 48 3.16 -0.14 -3.39
N PHE A 49 2.82 -1.26 -4.04
CA PHE A 49 3.46 -2.56 -3.81
C PHE A 49 4.99 -2.48 -3.85
N PHE A 50 5.59 -1.75 -4.79
CA PHE A 50 7.06 -1.66 -4.89
C PHE A 50 7.70 -1.00 -3.67
N THR A 51 7.04 0.01 -3.09
CA THR A 51 7.53 0.67 -1.86
C THR A 51 7.31 -0.22 -0.64
N VAL A 52 6.18 -0.92 -0.57
CA VAL A 52 5.89 -1.89 0.50
C VAL A 52 6.88 -3.07 0.45
N GLU A 53 7.20 -3.60 -0.73
CA GLU A 53 8.18 -4.67 -0.93
C GLU A 53 9.61 -4.23 -0.57
N ALA A 54 9.94 -2.95 -0.80
CA ALA A 54 11.23 -2.39 -0.43
C ALA A 54 11.36 -2.06 1.06
N TYR A 55 10.27 -2.02 1.82
CA TYR A 55 10.31 -1.75 3.26
C TYR A 55 10.77 -2.99 4.06
N CYS A 56 11.73 -2.81 4.97
CA CYS A 56 12.20 -3.87 5.86
C CYS A 56 11.58 -3.73 7.26
N PRO A 57 10.63 -4.60 7.67
CA PRO A 57 9.97 -4.51 8.97
C PRO A 57 10.85 -5.00 10.14
N ASP A 58 11.93 -5.75 9.86
CA ASP A 58 12.86 -6.23 10.87
C ASP A 58 14.08 -5.28 10.99
N PRO A 59 14.22 -4.53 12.10
CA PRO A 59 15.33 -3.59 12.28
C PRO A 59 16.70 -4.28 12.35
N LYS A 60 16.76 -5.61 12.57
CA LYS A 60 18.02 -6.38 12.54
C LYS A 60 18.47 -6.69 11.12
N LEU A 61 17.55 -6.71 10.17
CA LEU A 61 17.81 -6.98 8.76
C LEU A 61 17.89 -5.68 7.94
N SER A 62 17.24 -4.63 8.43
CA SER A 62 17.30 -3.29 7.83
C SER A 62 18.74 -2.76 7.80
N ARG A 63 19.09 -2.12 6.69
CA ARG A 63 20.40 -1.53 6.44
C ARG A 63 20.25 -0.02 6.29
N PRO A 64 20.51 0.77 7.35
CA PRO A 64 20.42 2.21 7.29
C PRO A 64 21.24 2.79 6.13
N GLY A 65 20.60 3.59 5.27
CA GLY A 65 21.23 4.21 4.11
C GLY A 65 21.36 3.31 2.87
N ASN A 66 20.76 2.12 2.87
CA ASN A 66 20.63 1.31 1.66
C ASN A 66 19.61 1.98 0.70
N PRO A 67 20.03 2.43 -0.50
CA PRO A 67 19.14 3.15 -1.43
C PRO A 67 18.06 2.26 -2.05
N PHE A 68 18.06 0.95 -1.78
CA PHE A 68 17.07 0.00 -2.26
C PHE A 68 16.07 -0.41 -1.17
N GLU A 69 16.25 0.02 0.07
CA GLU A 69 15.28 -0.19 1.15
C GLU A 69 14.49 1.10 1.37
N ALA A 70 13.17 1.00 1.36
CA ALA A 70 12.31 2.12 1.70
C ALA A 70 12.29 2.32 3.22
N ASP A 71 12.37 3.57 3.66
CA ASP A 71 12.12 3.92 5.06
C ASP A 71 10.63 4.17 5.35
N GLU A 72 10.26 4.36 6.62
CA GLU A 72 8.88 4.62 7.01
C GLU A 72 8.33 5.92 6.38
N HIS A 73 9.17 6.95 6.22
CA HIS A 73 8.74 8.22 5.67
C HIS A 73 8.43 8.09 4.17
N GLU A 74 9.24 7.36 3.42
CA GLU A 74 8.97 7.00 2.03
C GLU A 74 7.70 6.17 1.90
N LEU A 75 7.52 5.17 2.77
CA LEU A 75 6.33 4.32 2.79
C LEU A 75 5.05 5.13 3.05
N ARG A 76 5.07 6.05 4.01
CA ARG A 76 3.92 6.93 4.29
C ARG A 76 3.63 7.89 3.15
N ARG A 77 4.65 8.56 2.62
CA ARG A 77 4.49 9.48 1.49
C ARG A 77 3.85 8.78 0.29
N ASP A 78 4.32 7.57 -0.03
CA ASP A 78 3.80 6.84 -1.18
C ASP A 78 2.39 6.28 -0.90
N ALA A 79 2.08 5.92 0.35
CA ALA A 79 0.72 5.58 0.78
C ALA A 79 -0.25 6.77 0.67
N GLU A 80 0.17 7.99 1.05
CA GLU A 80 -0.62 9.21 0.86
C GLU A 80 -0.94 9.45 -0.62
N ILE A 81 0.06 9.29 -1.50
CA ILE A 81 -0.12 9.43 -2.95
C ILE A 81 -1.10 8.37 -3.48
N ALA A 82 -0.98 7.13 -3.00
CA ALA A 82 -1.88 6.06 -3.38
C ALA A 82 -3.33 6.35 -2.94
N LEU A 83 -3.53 6.83 -1.71
CA LEU A 83 -4.85 7.21 -1.20
C LEU A 83 -5.51 8.30 -2.03
N GLN A 84 -4.77 9.38 -2.35
CA GLN A 84 -5.27 10.46 -3.20
C GLN A 84 -5.72 9.95 -4.58
N ARG A 85 -4.99 9.00 -5.16
CA ARG A 85 -5.35 8.39 -6.45
C ARG A 85 -6.57 7.49 -6.35
N LEU A 86 -6.65 6.67 -5.30
CA LEU A 86 -7.81 5.81 -5.04
C LEU A 86 -9.10 6.62 -4.87
N ASP A 87 -9.01 7.81 -4.28
CA ASP A 87 -10.15 8.72 -4.12
C ASP A 87 -10.52 9.41 -5.45
N ALA A 88 -9.53 9.75 -6.26
CA ALA A 88 -9.74 10.34 -7.59
C ALA A 88 -10.33 9.35 -8.63
N GLU A 89 -10.22 8.03 -8.40
CA GLU A 89 -10.78 6.99 -9.27
C GLU A 89 -12.29 6.70 -8.99
N ILE A 90 -12.80 7.06 -7.81
CA ILE A 90 -14.22 6.86 -7.41
C ILE A 90 -15.23 7.57 -8.33
N PRO A 91 -15.01 8.81 -8.79
CA PRO A 91 -15.96 9.51 -9.65
C PRO A 91 -16.10 8.89 -11.04
N GLN A 92 -15.06 8.19 -11.54
CA GLN A 92 -15.01 7.75 -12.94
C GLN A 92 -15.70 6.40 -13.19
N ARG A 93 -15.79 5.53 -12.17
CA ARG A 93 -16.42 4.20 -12.31
C ARG A 93 -17.93 4.17 -12.12
N LYS A 94 -18.56 5.26 -11.64
CA LYS A 94 -20.03 5.36 -11.51
C LYS A 94 -20.75 5.76 -12.82
N LEU A 95 -20.02 5.90 -13.94
CA LEU A 95 -20.54 6.38 -15.22
C LEU A 95 -20.53 5.33 -16.35
N THR A 96 -20.31 4.04 -16.03
CA THR A 96 -20.36 2.93 -17.00
C THR A 96 -21.34 1.87 -16.58
#